data_AF-A0A9X4AXI7-F1
#
_entry.id   AF-A0A9X4AXI7-F1
#
_cell.length_a   1.000
_cell.length_b   1.000
_cell.length_c   1.000
_cell.angle_alpha   90.00
_cell.angle_beta   90.00
_cell.angle_gamma   90.00
#
_symmetry.space_group_name_H-M   'P 1'
#
loop_
_entity.id
_entity.type
_entity.pdbx_description
1 polymer ?
#
loop_
_entity_poly.entity_id
_entity_poly.type
_entity_poly.pdbx_seq_one_letter_code
_entity_poly.pdbx_strand_id
1 'polypeptide(L)'
;MGRTIRGQKGFSYTYVKDEQPVNLLYLAAVSGAGMSLVVPEMVGLVSGDETPVAWSCLALGRALVERGKASRQGELGALLRKLDGDFLRVDDPHHVPLEFVQDAMAENVVAIVERIDAEAERPLVELTLAGKSGYRLPRADWPKMLVFVNESLPRTKRLDLGMLREATGKGPGALGPQWSSLRGKIEYLPFMGLSVLCHAVEHDLEGLLVCEDEPEVYAEGFWDLALAWHDWLGDAAETSDPNALFARALVSHFAGRKIDARRLFLSCADAGDRRAARYLAMVR
;
A
#
# COMPACT_ATOMS: atom_id res chain seq x y z
N MET A 1 8.34 10.44 14.42
CA MET A 1 8.93 9.42 13.51
C MET A 1 8.94 10.00 12.10
N GLY A 2 10.00 9.79 11.32
CA GLY A 2 10.09 10.33 9.95
C GLY A 2 9.49 9.36 8.94
N ARG A 3 8.55 9.83 8.11
CA ARG A 3 7.96 9.09 6.99
C ARG A 3 8.65 9.48 5.69
N THR A 4 8.67 8.57 4.72
CA THR A 4 9.31 8.82 3.42
C THR A 4 8.34 8.51 2.27
N ILE A 5 8.28 9.42 1.31
CA ILE A 5 7.60 9.26 0.03
C ILE A 5 8.66 8.96 -1.01
N ARG A 6 8.46 7.90 -1.79
CA ARG A 6 9.32 7.50 -2.90
C ARG A 6 8.57 7.46 -4.21
N GLY A 7 9.29 7.62 -5.31
CA GLY A 7 8.68 7.55 -6.63
C GLY A 7 9.66 7.26 -7.75
N GLN A 8 9.17 7.41 -8.97
CA GLN A 8 9.94 7.13 -10.18
C GLN A 8 11.18 8.02 -10.27
N LYS A 9 12.23 7.50 -10.93
CA LYS A 9 13.50 8.21 -11.14
C LYS A 9 14.15 8.73 -9.85
N GLY A 10 13.98 8.00 -8.74
CA GLY A 10 14.65 8.32 -7.49
C GLY A 10 14.03 9.49 -6.73
N PHE A 11 12.77 9.86 -7.01
CA PHE A 11 12.05 10.80 -6.17
C PHE A 11 12.06 10.27 -4.73
N SER A 12 12.47 11.12 -3.79
CA SER A 12 12.48 10.80 -2.37
C SER A 12 12.23 12.07 -1.56
N TYR A 13 11.28 12.02 -0.65
CA TYR A 13 11.01 13.10 0.29
C TYR A 13 10.69 12.54 1.66
N THR A 14 11.48 12.95 2.67
CA THR A 14 11.29 12.53 4.06
C THR A 14 10.73 13.69 4.88
N TYR A 15 9.68 13.42 5.65
CA TYR A 15 9.00 14.40 6.50
C TYR A 15 8.69 13.81 7.87
N VAL A 16 8.39 14.67 8.85
CA VAL A 16 8.02 14.25 10.21
C VAL A 16 6.50 14.29 10.33
N LYS A 17 5.87 13.15 10.59
CA LYS A 17 4.40 12.93 10.53
C LYS A 17 3.57 13.97 11.30
N ASP A 18 4.10 14.49 12.41
CA ASP A 18 3.38 15.41 13.31
C ASP A 18 3.81 16.88 13.15
N GLU A 19 4.88 17.15 12.39
CA GLU A 19 5.37 18.52 12.15
C GLU A 19 5.06 19.00 10.72
N GLN A 20 4.93 18.05 9.80
CA GLN A 20 4.72 18.24 8.37
C GLN A 20 3.68 17.22 7.90
N PRO A 21 2.37 17.40 8.23
CA PRO A 21 1.34 16.42 7.95
C PRO A 21 1.04 16.37 6.44
N VAL A 22 1.93 15.77 5.66
CA VAL A 22 1.70 15.58 4.22
C VAL A 22 0.92 14.29 4.04
N ASN A 23 -0.33 14.40 3.61
CA ASN A 23 -1.11 13.25 3.21
C ASN A 23 -1.38 13.27 1.70
N LEU A 24 -0.74 12.36 0.97
CA LEU A 24 -0.86 12.26 -0.49
C LEU A 24 -2.30 12.04 -0.97
N LEU A 25 -3.17 11.46 -0.14
CA LEU A 25 -4.58 11.24 -0.50
C LEU A 25 -5.33 12.56 -0.70
N TYR A 26 -4.94 13.63 -0.01
CA TYR A 26 -5.59 14.93 -0.11
C TYR A 26 -5.02 15.81 -1.22
N LEU A 27 -3.83 15.50 -1.75
CA LEU A 27 -3.17 16.37 -2.71
C LEU A 27 -4.00 16.55 -3.99
N ALA A 28 -4.56 15.48 -4.56
CA ALA A 28 -5.41 15.60 -5.74
C ALA A 28 -6.72 16.33 -5.45
N ALA A 29 -7.36 16.02 -4.32
CA ALA A 29 -8.63 16.61 -3.91
C ALA A 29 -8.51 18.14 -3.71
N VAL A 30 -7.41 18.59 -3.10
CA VAL A 30 -7.19 20.01 -2.79
C VAL A 30 -6.64 20.78 -3.99
N SER A 31 -5.74 20.18 -4.79
CA SER A 31 -5.12 20.86 -5.94
C SER A 31 -5.95 20.82 -7.22
N GLY A 32 -6.90 19.88 -7.34
CA GLY A 32 -7.61 19.59 -8.59
C GLY A 32 -6.69 19.04 -9.70
N ALA A 33 -5.47 18.62 -9.35
CA ALA A 33 -4.46 18.13 -10.28
C ALA A 33 -4.06 16.70 -9.93
N GLY A 34 -3.89 15.85 -10.94
CA GLY A 34 -3.49 14.46 -10.75
C GLY A 34 -4.58 13.60 -10.12
N MET A 35 -4.17 12.47 -9.56
CA MET A 35 -5.06 11.51 -8.91
C MET A 35 -4.44 10.96 -7.64
N SER A 36 -5.25 10.85 -6.60
CA SER A 36 -4.91 10.13 -5.37
C SER A 36 -5.12 8.64 -5.58
N LEU A 37 -4.26 7.85 -4.96
CA LEU A 37 -4.31 6.39 -5.09
C LEU A 37 -3.83 5.71 -3.82
N VAL A 38 -4.15 4.43 -3.71
CA VAL A 38 -3.65 3.55 -2.65
C VAL A 38 -3.06 2.30 -3.29
N VAL A 39 -1.88 1.90 -2.81
CA VAL A 39 -1.24 0.64 -3.16
C VAL A 39 -1.56 -0.37 -2.06
N PRO A 40 -2.46 -1.34 -2.31
CA PRO A 40 -2.81 -2.34 -1.31
C PRO A 40 -1.71 -3.40 -1.20
N GLU A 41 -1.29 -3.69 0.02
CA GLU A 41 -0.24 -4.66 0.34
C GLU A 41 -0.61 -5.51 1.56
N MET A 42 -0.15 -6.76 1.55
CA MET A 42 0.00 -7.54 2.77
C MET A 42 1.32 -7.13 3.41
N VAL A 43 1.28 -6.57 4.61
CA VAL A 43 2.46 -6.09 5.35
C VAL A 43 2.70 -7.02 6.52
N GLY A 44 3.86 -7.68 6.52
CA GLY A 44 4.27 -8.62 7.55
C GLY A 44 5.39 -8.10 8.42
N LEU A 45 5.39 -8.51 9.68
CA LEU A 45 6.52 -8.34 10.60
C LEU A 45 7.13 -9.69 10.90
N VAL A 46 8.46 -9.75 10.89
CA VAL A 46 9.22 -10.96 11.18
C VAL A 46 9.68 -10.93 12.64
N SER A 47 9.66 -12.08 13.32
CA SER A 47 10.16 -12.17 14.70
C SER A 47 11.63 -11.70 14.78
N GLY A 48 11.88 -10.67 15.58
CA GLY A 48 13.21 -10.12 15.84
C GLY A 48 13.76 -9.20 14.76
N ASP A 49 12.92 -8.76 13.82
CA ASP A 49 13.23 -7.71 12.84
C ASP A 49 12.08 -6.68 12.83
N GLU A 50 12.41 -5.42 13.05
CA GLU A 50 11.43 -4.32 13.03
C GLU A 50 11.14 -3.83 11.61
N THR A 51 11.89 -4.30 10.60
CA THR A 51 11.69 -3.93 9.20
C THR A 51 10.50 -4.70 8.62
N PRO A 52 9.43 -4.02 8.21
CA PRO A 52 8.30 -4.69 7.59
C PRO A 52 8.67 -5.24 6.22
N VAL A 53 8.19 -6.44 5.93
CA VAL A 53 8.18 -7.04 4.59
C VAL A 53 6.79 -6.84 3.99
N ALA A 54 6.72 -6.59 2.68
CA ALA A 54 5.46 -6.27 2.03
C ALA A 54 5.28 -7.00 0.70
N TRP A 55 4.04 -7.39 0.44
CA TRP A 55 3.63 -8.04 -0.80
C TRP A 55 2.47 -7.27 -1.42
N SER A 56 2.63 -6.80 -2.65
CA SER A 56 1.53 -6.17 -3.40
C SER A 56 0.39 -7.17 -3.60
N CYS A 57 -0.80 -6.82 -3.09
CA CYS A 57 -2.01 -7.66 -3.22
C CYS A 57 -2.38 -7.88 -4.69
N LEU A 58 -2.20 -6.86 -5.53
CA LEU A 58 -2.54 -6.92 -6.94
C LEU A 58 -1.51 -7.73 -7.74
N ALA A 59 -0.23 -7.64 -7.39
CA ALA A 59 0.80 -8.49 -8.00
C ALA A 59 0.63 -9.97 -7.60
N LEU A 60 0.38 -10.24 -6.31
CA LEU A 60 0.00 -11.58 -5.83
C LEU A 60 -1.22 -12.09 -6.60
N GLY A 61 -2.25 -11.26 -6.70
CA GLY A 61 -3.48 -11.56 -7.41
C GLY A 61 -3.28 -12.00 -8.86
N ARG A 62 -2.53 -11.21 -9.63
CA ARG A 62 -2.22 -11.55 -11.03
C ARG A 62 -1.45 -12.85 -11.14
N ALA A 63 -0.44 -13.05 -10.29
CA ALA A 63 0.34 -14.28 -10.29
C ALA A 63 -0.54 -15.52 -10.01
N LEU A 64 -1.55 -15.40 -9.13
CA LEU A 64 -2.50 -16.48 -8.87
C LEU A 64 -3.40 -16.77 -10.08
N VAL A 65 -3.92 -15.74 -10.74
CA VAL A 65 -4.74 -15.88 -11.95
C VAL A 65 -3.95 -16.45 -13.13
N GLU A 66 -2.72 -16.00 -13.33
CA GLU A 66 -1.82 -16.49 -14.40
C GLU A 66 -1.48 -17.97 -14.22
N ARG A 67 -1.30 -18.42 -12.96
CA ARG A 67 -1.00 -19.81 -12.62
C ARG A 67 -2.24 -20.71 -12.53
N GLY A 68 -3.44 -20.17 -12.78
CA GLY A 68 -4.70 -20.91 -12.66
C GLY A 68 -5.07 -21.29 -11.22
N LYS A 69 -4.46 -20.66 -10.22
CA LYS A 69 -4.77 -20.84 -8.79
C LYS A 69 -5.95 -19.99 -8.31
N ALA A 70 -6.38 -19.01 -9.10
CA ALA A 70 -7.55 -18.18 -8.84
C ALA A 70 -8.45 -18.08 -10.08
N SER A 71 -9.76 -17.99 -9.86
CA SER A 71 -10.73 -17.85 -10.93
C SER A 71 -10.61 -16.48 -11.61
N ARG A 72 -10.60 -16.48 -12.95
CA ARG A 72 -10.75 -15.23 -13.73
C ARG A 72 -12.14 -14.63 -13.58
N GLN A 73 -13.14 -15.39 -13.14
CA GLN A 73 -14.52 -14.91 -13.00
C GLN A 73 -14.89 -14.54 -11.55
N GLY A 74 -14.06 -14.89 -10.57
CA GLY A 74 -14.25 -14.52 -9.16
C GLY A 74 -13.91 -13.05 -8.85
N GLU A 75 -13.97 -12.68 -7.57
CA GLU A 75 -13.76 -11.31 -7.10
C GLU A 75 -12.39 -10.78 -7.49
N LEU A 76 -11.37 -11.62 -7.36
CA LEU A 76 -10.02 -11.25 -7.78
C LEU A 76 -9.92 -10.96 -9.29
N GLY A 77 -10.56 -11.77 -10.13
CA GLY A 77 -10.60 -11.54 -11.57
C GLY A 77 -11.38 -10.27 -11.94
N ALA A 78 -12.46 -9.96 -11.22
CA ALA A 78 -13.24 -8.74 -11.39
C ALA A 78 -12.46 -7.48 -10.97
N LEU A 79 -11.75 -7.55 -9.84
CA LEU A 79 -10.86 -6.50 -9.35
C LEU A 79 -9.77 -6.19 -10.39
N LEU A 80 -9.04 -7.21 -10.84
CA LEU A 80 -7.91 -7.03 -11.77
C LEU A 80 -8.31 -6.49 -13.14
N ARG A 81 -9.54 -6.73 -13.61
CA ARG A 81 -10.04 -6.17 -14.89
C ARG A 81 -10.33 -4.67 -14.82
N LYS A 82 -10.58 -4.12 -13.63
CA LYS A 82 -10.98 -2.72 -13.43
C LYS A 82 -9.79 -1.79 -13.19
N LEU A 83 -8.59 -2.34 -13.00
CA LEU A 83 -7.42 -1.58 -12.55
C LEU A 83 -6.37 -1.46 -13.66
N ASP A 84 -5.88 -0.23 -13.86
CA ASP A 84 -4.81 0.11 -14.80
C ASP A 84 -3.43 0.15 -14.11
N GLY A 85 -3.17 -0.79 -13.21
CA GLY A 85 -1.91 -0.88 -12.48
C GLY A 85 -2.03 -1.55 -11.12
N ASP A 86 -1.08 -1.23 -10.24
CA ASP A 86 -0.92 -1.85 -8.91
C ASP A 86 -1.47 -0.96 -7.80
N PHE A 87 -2.50 -0.19 -8.12
CA PHE A 87 -3.10 0.76 -7.22
C PHE A 87 -4.60 0.85 -7.43
N LEU A 88 -5.30 1.27 -6.39
CA LEU A 88 -6.68 1.69 -6.40
C LEU A 88 -6.73 3.21 -6.52
N ARG A 89 -7.57 3.73 -7.41
CA ARG A 89 -7.87 5.15 -7.44
C ARG A 89 -8.72 5.53 -6.22
N VAL A 90 -8.41 6.66 -5.61
CA VAL A 90 -9.17 7.22 -4.48
C VAL A 90 -9.81 8.54 -4.93
N ASP A 91 -11.14 8.54 -5.04
CA ASP A 91 -11.92 9.74 -5.38
C ASP A 91 -12.30 10.55 -4.13
N ASP A 92 -12.43 9.90 -2.97
CA ASP A 92 -12.68 10.54 -1.68
C ASP A 92 -11.62 10.09 -0.65
N PRO A 93 -10.74 11.00 -0.17
CA PRO A 93 -9.70 10.66 0.79
C PRO A 93 -10.24 10.21 2.16
N HIS A 94 -11.50 10.48 2.48
CA HIS A 94 -12.16 10.01 3.70
C HIS A 94 -12.71 8.59 3.58
N HIS A 95 -12.85 8.07 2.36
CA HIS A 95 -13.43 6.75 2.08
C HIS A 95 -12.53 5.96 1.14
N VAL A 96 -11.47 5.37 1.70
CA VAL A 96 -10.52 4.55 0.94
C VAL A 96 -11.09 3.14 0.72
N PRO A 97 -11.31 2.70 -0.54
CA PRO A 97 -12.08 1.48 -0.83
C PRO A 97 -11.23 0.21 -0.76
N LEU A 98 -10.78 -0.19 0.44
CA LEU A 98 -10.08 -1.48 0.62
C LEU A 98 -11.02 -2.69 0.63
N GLU A 99 -12.34 -2.51 0.72
CA GLU A 99 -13.34 -3.59 0.79
C GLU A 99 -13.23 -4.60 -0.36
N PHE A 100 -13.18 -4.13 -1.62
CA PHE A 100 -13.05 -5.03 -2.77
C PHE A 100 -11.72 -5.81 -2.79
N VAL A 101 -10.66 -5.25 -2.19
CA VAL A 101 -9.40 -5.97 -2.01
C VAL A 101 -9.53 -6.99 -0.90
N GLN A 102 -10.16 -6.63 0.22
CA GLN A 102 -10.44 -7.55 1.32
C GLN A 102 -11.20 -8.78 0.83
N ASP A 103 -12.28 -8.59 0.07
CA ASP A 103 -13.07 -9.70 -0.49
C ASP A 103 -12.25 -10.57 -1.44
N ALA A 104 -11.55 -9.95 -2.40
CA ALA A 104 -10.71 -10.67 -3.36
C ALA A 104 -9.56 -11.45 -2.67
N MET A 105 -8.95 -10.90 -1.63
CA MET A 105 -7.89 -11.55 -0.87
C MET A 105 -8.45 -12.63 0.07
N ALA A 106 -9.62 -12.41 0.67
CA ALA A 106 -10.29 -13.41 1.51
C ALA A 106 -10.72 -14.64 0.70
N GLU A 107 -11.30 -14.44 -0.48
CA GLU A 107 -11.67 -15.51 -1.42
C GLU A 107 -10.48 -16.43 -1.73
N ASN A 108 -9.29 -15.83 -1.87
CA ASN A 108 -8.08 -16.51 -2.32
C ASN A 108 -7.06 -16.74 -1.18
N VAL A 109 -7.49 -16.66 0.08
CA VAL A 109 -6.59 -16.58 1.25
C VAL A 109 -5.66 -17.78 1.35
N VAL A 110 -6.11 -18.99 1.01
CA VAL A 110 -5.27 -20.20 1.04
C VAL A 110 -4.06 -20.06 0.14
N ALA A 111 -4.26 -19.61 -1.10
CA ALA A 111 -3.18 -19.46 -2.08
C ALA A 111 -2.29 -18.25 -1.77
N ILE A 112 -2.84 -17.18 -1.18
CA ILE A 112 -2.09 -15.99 -0.74
C ILE A 112 -1.16 -16.35 0.41
N VAL A 113 -1.69 -17.02 1.44
CA VAL A 113 -0.92 -17.43 2.61
C VAL A 113 0.16 -18.45 2.23
N GLU A 114 -0.14 -19.42 1.36
CA GLU A 114 0.85 -20.35 0.80
C GLU A 114 2.00 -19.58 0.12
N ARG A 115 1.69 -18.54 -0.66
CA ARG A 115 2.69 -17.76 -1.36
C ARG A 115 3.53 -16.91 -0.42
N ILE A 116 2.90 -16.22 0.52
CA ILE A 116 3.59 -15.39 1.51
C ILE A 116 4.50 -16.25 2.38
N ASP A 117 4.02 -17.39 2.89
CA ASP A 117 4.83 -18.29 3.70
C ASP A 117 6.03 -18.86 2.94
N ALA A 118 5.87 -19.15 1.64
CA ALA A 118 6.96 -19.62 0.80
C ALA A 118 8.02 -18.55 0.50
N GLU A 119 7.64 -17.27 0.47
CA GLU A 119 8.56 -16.14 0.26
C GLU A 119 9.15 -15.61 1.59
N ALA A 120 8.45 -15.81 2.71
CA ALA A 120 8.91 -15.40 4.02
C ALA A 120 10.05 -16.31 4.51
N GLU A 121 11.25 -15.75 4.62
CA GLU A 121 12.43 -16.47 5.11
C GLU A 121 12.21 -17.02 6.54
N ARG A 122 11.43 -16.28 7.33
CA ARG A 122 11.12 -16.54 8.74
C ARG A 122 9.61 -16.43 8.99
N PRO A 123 9.09 -17.10 10.02
CA PRO A 123 7.67 -17.00 10.35
C PRO A 123 7.30 -15.58 10.77
N LEU A 124 6.14 -15.12 10.30
CA LEU A 124 5.62 -13.79 10.55
C LEU A 124 4.92 -13.74 11.91
N VAL A 125 5.20 -12.70 12.70
CA VAL A 125 4.50 -12.42 13.98
C VAL A 125 3.18 -11.71 13.74
N GLU A 126 3.13 -10.88 12.70
CA GLU A 126 1.98 -10.11 12.28
C GLU A 126 1.95 -10.09 10.77
N LEU A 127 0.75 -10.06 10.21
CA LEU A 127 0.50 -9.89 8.80
C LEU A 127 -0.81 -9.11 8.68
N THR A 128 -0.79 -7.96 8.03
CA THR A 128 -1.95 -7.07 7.96
C THR A 128 -2.16 -6.63 6.53
N LEU A 129 -3.42 -6.61 6.08
CA LEU A 129 -3.77 -5.97 4.82
C LEU A 129 -3.80 -4.45 5.06
N ALA A 130 -2.97 -3.71 4.32
CA ALA A 130 -2.83 -2.27 4.48
C ALA A 130 -2.71 -1.57 3.12
N GLY A 131 -2.85 -0.25 3.13
CA GLY A 131 -2.77 0.59 1.94
C GLY A 131 -1.76 1.71 2.13
N LYS A 132 -0.75 1.77 1.26
CA LYS A 132 0.16 2.92 1.15
C LYS A 132 -0.53 4.01 0.34
N SER A 133 -0.58 5.22 0.86
CA SER A 133 -1.08 6.35 0.08
C SER A 133 -0.09 6.69 -1.03
N GLY A 134 -0.62 7.14 -2.15
CA GLY A 134 0.17 7.60 -3.27
C GLY A 134 -0.55 8.64 -4.09
N TYR A 135 0.19 9.20 -5.03
CA TYR A 135 -0.27 10.28 -5.88
C TYR A 135 0.38 10.15 -7.25
N ARG A 136 -0.42 10.36 -8.29
CA ARG A 136 0.05 10.41 -9.68
C ARG A 136 -0.24 11.77 -10.29
N LEU A 137 0.81 12.44 -10.76
CA LEU A 137 0.73 13.70 -11.50
C LEU A 137 1.01 13.47 -12.99
N PRO A 138 -0.01 13.36 -13.87
CA PRO A 138 0.19 13.31 -15.31
C PRO A 138 0.66 14.67 -15.85
N ARG A 139 1.42 14.67 -16.95
CA ARG A 139 1.91 15.89 -17.61
C ARG A 139 0.81 16.88 -17.96
N ALA A 140 -0.35 16.37 -18.36
CA ALA A 140 -1.52 17.19 -18.69
C ALA A 140 -2.01 18.05 -17.51
N ASP A 141 -1.74 17.65 -16.27
CA ASP A 141 -2.15 18.37 -15.05
C ASP A 141 -1.05 19.25 -14.46
N TRP A 142 0.15 19.31 -15.06
CA TRP A 142 1.22 20.21 -14.61
C TRP A 142 0.78 21.67 -14.49
N PRO A 143 0.03 22.25 -15.45
CA PRO A 143 -0.46 23.63 -15.31
C PRO A 143 -1.38 23.80 -14.10
N LYS A 144 -2.26 22.82 -13.83
CA LYS A 144 -3.19 22.88 -12.68
C LYS A 144 -2.43 22.81 -11.35
N MET A 145 -1.47 21.90 -11.24
CA MET A 145 -0.61 21.80 -10.06
C MET A 145 0.15 23.12 -9.83
N LEU A 146 0.67 23.73 -10.90
CA LEU A 146 1.36 25.01 -10.79
C LEU A 146 0.44 26.16 -10.36
N VAL A 147 -0.81 26.19 -10.83
CA VAL A 147 -1.83 27.15 -10.36
C VAL A 147 -2.04 26.99 -8.85
N PHE A 148 -2.29 25.78 -8.37
CA PHE A 148 -2.46 25.48 -6.95
C PHE A 148 -1.26 25.95 -6.09
N VAL A 149 -0.03 25.67 -6.55
CA VAL A 149 1.18 26.15 -5.88
C VAL A 149 1.24 27.68 -5.86
N ASN A 150 0.97 28.33 -6.99
CA ASN A 150 1.03 29.79 -7.13
C ASN A 150 -0.02 30.53 -6.30
N GLU A 151 -1.17 29.91 -6.04
CA GLU A 151 -2.19 30.45 -5.14
C GLU A 151 -1.68 30.53 -3.69
N SER A 152 -0.81 29.60 -3.30
CA SER A 152 -0.15 29.58 -1.99
C SER A 152 1.10 30.46 -1.90
N LEU A 153 1.58 30.99 -3.03
CA LEU A 153 2.77 31.85 -3.11
C LEU A 153 2.42 33.34 -3.10
N PRO A 154 3.27 34.20 -2.49
CA PRO A 154 3.24 35.64 -2.74
C PRO A 154 3.37 35.95 -4.23
N ARG A 155 2.66 36.97 -4.72
CA ARG A 155 2.64 37.32 -6.15
C ARG A 155 4.03 37.47 -6.78
N THR A 156 4.99 38.04 -6.05
CA THR A 156 6.37 38.26 -6.51
C THR A 156 7.22 36.99 -6.60
N LYS A 157 6.73 35.86 -6.08
CA LYS A 157 7.43 34.58 -6.07
C LYS A 157 6.76 33.51 -6.95
N ARG A 158 5.66 33.87 -7.62
CA ARG A 158 4.92 32.97 -8.52
C ARG A 158 5.79 32.57 -9.71
N LEU A 159 5.52 31.39 -10.22
CA LEU A 159 6.29 30.73 -11.27
C LEU A 159 5.40 30.45 -12.48
N ASP A 160 5.96 30.51 -13.68
CA ASP A 160 5.41 29.81 -14.84
C ASP A 160 6.21 28.51 -15.11
N LEU A 161 5.74 27.69 -16.05
CA LEU A 161 6.41 26.42 -16.38
C LEU A 161 7.81 26.63 -16.99
N GLY A 162 8.06 27.75 -17.66
CA GLY A 162 9.38 28.09 -18.20
C GLY A 162 10.38 28.40 -17.08
N MET A 163 9.97 29.23 -16.12
CA MET A 163 10.76 29.53 -14.91
C MET A 163 11.06 28.26 -14.12
N LEU A 164 10.09 27.36 -14.00
CA LEU A 164 10.27 26.10 -13.29
C LEU A 164 11.33 25.22 -13.96
N ARG A 165 11.25 25.04 -15.29
CA ARG A 165 12.24 24.29 -16.09
C ARG A 165 13.65 24.86 -15.96
N GLU A 166 13.77 26.18 -16.02
CA GLU A 166 15.05 26.86 -15.85
C GLU A 166 15.61 26.64 -14.44
N ALA A 167 14.76 26.74 -13.41
CA ALA A 167 15.16 26.57 -12.03
C ALA A 167 15.59 25.12 -11.73
N THR A 168 14.87 24.12 -12.22
CA THR A 168 15.25 22.70 -12.04
C THR A 168 16.61 22.40 -12.67
N GLY A 169 16.96 23.03 -13.80
CA GLY A 169 18.28 22.90 -14.43
C GLY A 169 19.44 23.56 -13.66
N LYS A 170 19.14 24.45 -12.69
CA LYS A 170 20.14 25.14 -11.85
C LYS A 170 20.35 24.47 -10.49
N GLY A 171 19.63 23.38 -10.22
CA GLY A 171 19.72 22.62 -8.98
C GLY A 171 18.81 23.13 -7.84
N PRO A 172 18.80 22.42 -6.69
CA PRO A 172 17.75 22.55 -5.67
C PRO A 172 17.68 23.91 -4.98
N GLY A 173 18.77 24.70 -4.99
CA GLY A 173 18.83 26.03 -4.39
C GLY A 173 18.07 27.11 -5.17
N ALA A 174 17.77 26.91 -6.46
CA ALA A 174 17.18 27.92 -7.32
C ALA A 174 15.76 28.34 -6.90
N LEU A 175 15.03 27.46 -6.20
CA LEU A 175 13.66 27.68 -5.72
C LEU A 175 13.57 27.96 -4.21
N GLY A 176 14.70 28.27 -3.56
CA GLY A 176 14.77 28.55 -2.12
C GLY A 176 13.68 29.51 -1.60
N PRO A 177 13.46 30.68 -2.23
CA PRO A 177 12.43 31.63 -1.80
C PRO A 177 11.00 31.07 -1.85
N GLN A 178 10.69 30.21 -2.82
CA GLN A 178 9.41 29.55 -2.98
C GLN A 178 9.25 28.47 -1.91
N TRP A 179 10.26 27.61 -1.73
CA TRP A 179 10.27 26.58 -0.69
C TRP A 179 9.99 27.16 0.70
N SER A 180 10.67 28.24 1.08
CA SER A 180 10.44 28.91 2.36
C SER A 180 9.03 29.47 2.51
N SER A 181 8.39 29.89 1.41
CA SER A 181 7.05 30.50 1.45
C SER A 181 5.92 29.47 1.55
N LEU A 182 6.16 28.24 1.09
CA LEU A 182 5.18 27.16 1.09
C LEU A 182 5.18 26.35 2.40
N ARG A 183 6.21 26.48 3.24
CA ARG A 183 6.28 25.78 4.53
C ARG A 183 5.05 26.09 5.39
N GLY A 184 4.39 25.04 5.89
CA GLY A 184 3.22 25.15 6.76
C GLY A 184 1.94 25.65 6.09
N LYS A 185 1.93 25.84 4.76
CA LYS A 185 0.70 26.20 4.02
C LYS A 185 -0.09 24.94 3.72
N ILE A 186 -1.39 24.94 4.08
CA ILE A 186 -2.34 23.88 3.74
C ILE A 186 -1.71 22.50 3.99
N GLU A 187 -1.26 22.25 5.23
CA GLU A 187 -0.66 20.98 5.62
C GLU A 187 0.56 20.57 4.75
N TYR A 188 1.34 21.54 4.29
CA TYR A 188 2.49 21.34 3.39
C TYR A 188 2.12 20.76 2.01
N LEU A 189 0.83 20.63 1.66
CA LEU A 189 0.41 20.08 0.36
C LEU A 189 0.93 20.89 -0.85
N PRO A 190 0.94 22.24 -0.85
CA PRO A 190 1.55 23.01 -1.95
C PRO A 190 3.07 22.79 -2.03
N PHE A 191 3.74 22.60 -0.89
CA PHE A 191 5.16 22.28 -0.87
C PHE A 191 5.42 20.93 -1.52
N MET A 192 4.63 19.91 -1.16
CA MET A 192 4.69 18.58 -1.76
C MET A 192 4.35 18.63 -3.25
N GLY A 193 3.29 19.33 -3.63
CA GLY A 193 2.88 19.53 -5.02
C GLY A 193 3.97 20.16 -5.89
N LEU A 194 4.65 21.19 -5.38
CA LEU A 194 5.80 21.78 -6.08
C LEU A 194 6.99 20.81 -6.14
N SER A 195 7.26 20.04 -5.08
CA SER A 195 8.34 19.03 -5.07
C SER A 195 8.12 17.96 -6.14
N VAL A 196 6.91 17.40 -6.21
CA VAL A 196 6.51 16.41 -7.23
C VAL A 196 6.59 17.03 -8.63
N LEU A 197 6.08 18.24 -8.83
CA LEU A 197 6.12 18.91 -10.13
C LEU A 197 7.55 19.21 -10.60
N CYS A 198 8.41 19.71 -9.72
CA CYS A 198 9.84 19.94 -10.01
C CYS A 198 10.51 18.66 -10.53
N HIS A 199 10.33 17.55 -9.81
CA HIS A 199 10.93 16.26 -10.19
C HIS A 199 10.39 15.75 -11.52
N ALA A 200 9.07 15.87 -11.73
CA ALA A 200 8.45 15.48 -12.99
C ALA A 200 8.98 16.30 -14.19
N VAL A 201 9.22 17.60 -13.98
CA VAL A 201 9.77 18.51 -14.99
C VAL A 201 11.26 18.24 -15.24
N GLU A 202 12.06 18.06 -14.19
CA GLU A 202 13.50 17.78 -14.28
C GLU A 202 13.78 16.52 -15.10
N HIS A 203 12.98 15.47 -14.89
CA HIS A 203 13.13 14.20 -15.57
C HIS A 203 12.24 14.04 -16.82
N ASP A 204 11.54 15.09 -17.22
CA ASP A 204 10.61 15.12 -18.35
C ASP A 204 9.65 13.91 -18.40
N LEU A 205 8.92 13.68 -17.32
CA LEU A 205 8.05 12.51 -17.15
C LEU A 205 6.65 12.73 -17.75
N GLU A 206 6.10 11.72 -18.44
CA GLU A 206 4.69 11.74 -18.89
C GLU A 206 3.69 11.71 -17.72
N GLY A 207 4.11 11.10 -16.62
CA GLY A 207 3.39 11.16 -15.35
C GLY A 207 4.23 10.58 -14.24
N LEU A 208 4.35 11.32 -13.15
CA LEU A 208 5.12 10.91 -11.98
C LEU A 208 4.19 10.23 -10.97
N LEU A 209 4.51 8.99 -10.62
CA LEU A 209 3.90 8.26 -9.49
C LEU A 209 4.82 8.32 -8.28
N VAL A 210 4.24 8.72 -7.13
CA VAL A 210 4.89 8.71 -5.81
C VAL A 210 3.99 8.01 -4.79
N CYS A 211 4.58 7.29 -3.83
CA CYS A 211 3.89 6.57 -2.77
C CYS A 211 4.64 6.72 -1.43
N GLU A 212 3.91 6.69 -0.33
CA GLU A 212 4.48 6.50 1.01
C GLU A 212 5.14 5.12 1.14
N ASP A 213 6.23 5.04 1.90
CA ASP A 213 6.84 3.76 2.29
C ASP A 213 6.09 3.06 3.42
N GLU A 214 5.38 3.83 4.24
CA GLU A 214 4.60 3.32 5.36
C GLU A 214 3.11 3.31 5.00
N PRO A 215 2.35 2.30 5.45
CA PRO A 215 0.91 2.28 5.22
C PRO A 215 0.22 3.46 5.92
N GLU A 216 -0.84 3.95 5.28
CA GLU A 216 -1.70 5.02 5.80
C GLU A 216 -3.07 4.49 6.25
N VAL A 217 -3.56 3.44 5.60
CA VAL A 217 -4.86 2.82 5.88
C VAL A 217 -4.66 1.35 6.19
N TYR A 218 -5.40 0.81 7.17
CA TYR A 218 -5.33 -0.58 7.59
C TYR A 218 -6.71 -1.23 7.51
N ALA A 219 -6.77 -2.47 7.05
CA ALA A 219 -7.98 -3.29 7.02
C ALA A 219 -8.04 -4.18 8.26
N GLU A 220 -8.36 -3.60 9.43
CA GLU A 220 -8.31 -4.27 10.73
C GLU A 220 -9.21 -5.52 10.84
N GLY A 221 -10.29 -5.60 10.04
CA GLY A 221 -11.22 -6.74 10.01
C GLY A 221 -10.88 -7.85 9.01
N PHE A 222 -9.76 -7.74 8.28
CA PHE A 222 -9.47 -8.65 7.16
C PHE A 222 -9.43 -10.14 7.54
N TRP A 223 -8.79 -10.49 8.66
CA TRP A 223 -8.65 -11.90 9.03
C TRP A 223 -9.93 -12.52 9.56
N ASP A 224 -10.78 -11.75 10.24
CA ASP A 224 -12.11 -12.22 10.63
C ASP A 224 -13.01 -12.40 9.40
N LEU A 225 -12.90 -11.51 8.41
CA LEU A 225 -13.54 -11.70 7.10
C LEU A 225 -13.06 -12.99 6.43
N ALA A 226 -11.75 -13.24 6.39
CA ALA A 226 -11.18 -14.44 5.79
C ALA A 226 -11.66 -15.73 6.47
N LEU A 227 -11.82 -15.71 7.81
CA LEU A 227 -12.42 -16.83 8.55
C LEU A 227 -13.88 -17.07 8.17
N ALA A 228 -14.67 -16.00 8.04
CA ALA A 228 -16.08 -16.09 7.69
C ALA A 228 -16.29 -16.57 6.24
N TRP A 229 -15.44 -16.13 5.31
CA TRP A 229 -15.58 -16.44 3.89
C TRP A 229 -15.52 -17.95 3.59
N HIS A 230 -14.65 -18.69 4.29
CA HIS A 230 -14.45 -20.12 4.08
C HIS A 230 -15.29 -21.00 5.01
N ASP A 231 -16.24 -20.41 5.75
CA ASP A 231 -17.03 -21.07 6.80
C ASP A 231 -16.16 -21.89 7.78
N TRP A 232 -14.93 -21.42 8.05
CA TRP A 232 -14.01 -22.09 8.98
C TRP A 232 -14.46 -21.96 10.44
N LEU A 233 -15.53 -21.21 10.69
CA LEU A 233 -16.20 -21.06 11.97
C LEU A 233 -17.33 -22.08 12.16
N GLY A 234 -17.83 -22.69 11.09
CA GLY A 234 -18.81 -23.78 11.11
C GLY A 234 -18.23 -25.13 11.54
N ASP A 235 -19.11 -26.12 11.69
CA ASP A 235 -18.75 -27.48 12.11
C ASP A 235 -17.66 -28.03 11.18
N ALA A 236 -16.54 -28.44 11.77
CA ALA A 236 -15.34 -28.80 11.04
C ALA A 236 -15.55 -30.08 10.22
N ALA A 237 -16.12 -29.96 9.03
CA ALA A 237 -15.92 -30.95 7.99
C ALA A 237 -14.41 -30.98 7.71
N GLU A 238 -13.80 -32.13 7.99
CA GLU A 238 -12.38 -32.42 7.84
C GLU A 238 -11.93 -32.06 6.41
N THR A 239 -11.41 -30.83 6.21
CA THR A 239 -10.68 -30.54 4.99
C THR A 239 -9.43 -31.40 5.00
N SER A 240 -9.36 -32.36 4.07
CA SER A 240 -8.20 -33.25 3.92
C SER A 240 -7.04 -32.57 3.19
N ASP A 241 -7.23 -31.36 2.65
CA ASP A 241 -6.16 -30.60 1.99
C ASP A 241 -5.19 -30.02 3.05
N PRO A 242 -3.92 -30.46 3.08
CA PRO A 242 -2.92 -29.94 4.01
C PRO A 242 -2.69 -28.44 3.88
N ASN A 243 -2.82 -27.86 2.68
CA ASN A 243 -2.63 -26.43 2.47
C ASN A 243 -3.78 -25.62 3.06
N ALA A 244 -5.02 -26.08 2.91
CA ALA A 244 -6.17 -25.44 3.52
C ALA A 244 -6.12 -25.51 5.06
N LEU A 245 -5.70 -26.64 5.63
CA LEU A 245 -5.50 -26.79 7.08
C LEU A 245 -4.43 -25.81 7.61
N PHE A 246 -3.28 -25.75 6.93
CA PHE A 246 -2.20 -24.84 7.31
C PHE A 246 -2.61 -23.36 7.17
N ALA A 247 -3.30 -23.00 6.07
CA ALA A 247 -3.83 -21.65 5.87
C ALA A 247 -4.84 -21.27 6.95
N ARG A 248 -5.75 -22.17 7.33
CA ARG A 248 -6.69 -21.96 8.45
C ARG A 248 -5.95 -21.70 9.76
N ALA A 249 -4.85 -22.41 10.01
CA ALA A 249 -4.02 -22.19 11.20
C ALA A 249 -3.40 -20.78 11.21
N LEU A 250 -2.84 -20.33 10.08
CA LEU A 250 -2.26 -18.99 9.93
C LEU A 250 -3.32 -17.89 10.01
N VAL A 251 -4.46 -18.07 9.36
CA VAL A 251 -5.57 -17.12 9.44
C VAL A 251 -6.08 -17.00 10.89
N SER A 252 -6.20 -18.12 11.62
CA SER A 252 -6.54 -18.10 13.05
C SER A 252 -5.46 -17.40 13.88
N HIS A 253 -4.18 -17.57 13.52
CA HIS A 253 -3.07 -16.90 14.20
C HIS A 253 -3.13 -15.39 14.05
N PHE A 254 -3.29 -14.89 12.81
CA PHE A 254 -3.34 -13.45 12.52
C PHE A 254 -4.66 -12.80 12.94
N ALA A 255 -5.76 -13.57 13.04
CA ALA A 255 -6.99 -13.13 13.70
C ALA A 255 -6.90 -13.09 15.25
N GLY A 256 -5.73 -13.38 15.84
CA GLY A 256 -5.53 -13.36 17.28
C GLY A 256 -6.14 -14.55 18.04
N ARG A 257 -6.65 -15.58 17.35
CA ARG A 257 -7.27 -16.77 17.95
C ARG A 257 -6.21 -17.81 18.34
N LYS A 258 -5.38 -17.45 19.32
CA LYS A 258 -4.17 -18.22 19.70
C LYS A 258 -4.42 -19.68 20.04
N ILE A 259 -5.49 -19.99 20.77
CA ILE A 259 -5.83 -21.36 21.18
C ILE A 259 -6.16 -22.21 19.94
N ASP A 260 -7.01 -21.70 19.06
CA ASP A 260 -7.39 -22.37 17.82
C ASP A 260 -6.21 -22.52 16.86
N ALA A 261 -5.45 -21.44 16.66
CA ALA A 261 -4.23 -21.47 15.85
C ALA A 261 -3.27 -22.55 16.33
N ARG A 262 -3.00 -22.62 17.64
CA ARG A 262 -2.12 -23.64 18.23
C ARG A 262 -2.64 -25.05 18.01
N ARG A 263 -3.95 -25.29 18.21
CA ARG A 263 -4.58 -26.60 17.96
C ARG A 263 -4.44 -27.01 16.48
N LEU A 264 -4.67 -26.08 15.56
CA LEU A 264 -4.57 -26.33 14.12
C LEU A 264 -3.12 -26.57 13.68
N PHE A 265 -2.16 -25.79 14.19
CA PHE A 265 -0.74 -26.03 13.90
C PHE A 265 -0.25 -27.37 14.45
N LEU A 266 -0.70 -27.80 15.64
CA LEU A 266 -0.40 -29.14 16.16
C LEU A 266 -0.94 -30.21 15.21
N SER A 267 -2.18 -30.07 14.76
CA SER A 267 -2.79 -31.01 13.81
C SER A 267 -2.02 -31.06 12.48
N CYS A 268 -1.57 -29.92 11.96
CA CYS A 268 -0.72 -29.86 10.77
C CYS A 268 0.63 -30.55 10.98
N ALA A 269 1.26 -30.35 12.15
CA ALA A 269 2.53 -30.97 12.50
C ALA A 269 2.40 -32.50 12.66
N ASP A 270 1.32 -32.96 13.29
CA ASP A 270 1.00 -34.40 13.43
C ASP A 270 0.76 -35.06 12.06
N ALA A 271 0.22 -34.30 11.10
CA ALA A 271 0.09 -34.71 9.70
C ALA A 271 1.41 -34.60 8.88
N GLY A 272 2.51 -34.14 9.50
CA GLY A 272 3.84 -34.07 8.88
C GLY A 272 4.17 -32.74 8.19
N ASP A 273 3.35 -31.69 8.33
CA ASP A 273 3.65 -30.38 7.77
C ASP A 273 4.76 -29.67 8.55
N ARG A 274 5.96 -29.63 7.95
CA ARG A 274 7.14 -29.00 8.55
C ARG A 274 7.00 -27.48 8.71
N ARG A 275 6.11 -26.83 7.95
CA ARG A 275 5.84 -25.39 8.10
C ARG A 275 5.18 -25.10 9.43
N ALA A 276 4.33 -25.98 9.95
CA ALA A 276 3.66 -25.76 11.22
C ALA A 276 4.64 -25.67 12.41
N ALA A 277 5.76 -26.39 12.36
CA ALA A 277 6.75 -26.42 13.44
C ALA A 277 7.37 -25.04 13.72
N ARG A 278 7.60 -24.22 12.69
CA ARG A 278 8.16 -22.86 12.87
C ARG A 278 7.16 -21.89 13.53
N TYR A 279 5.86 -22.03 13.29
CA TYR A 279 4.84 -21.23 13.95
C TYR A 279 4.50 -21.72 15.37
N LEU A 280 4.55 -23.03 15.63
CA LEU A 280 4.35 -23.59 16.98
C LEU A 280 5.33 -23.04 18.03
N ALA A 281 6.54 -22.64 17.61
CA ALA A 281 7.50 -21.99 18.49
C ALA A 281 7.03 -20.60 18.96
N MET A 282 6.16 -19.94 18.19
CA MET A 282 5.68 -18.58 18.43
C MET A 282 4.34 -18.55 19.19
N VAL A 283 3.44 -19.50 18.93
CA VAL A 283 2.11 -19.57 19.58
C VAL A 283 2.14 -20.30 20.94
N ARG A 284 3.17 -20.04 21.76
CA ARG A 284 3.30 -20.61 23.10
C ARG A 284 2.38 -19.94 24.11
#